data_AF-A0A2D5BLS7-F1
#
_entry.id   AF-A0A2D5BLS7-F1
#
_cell.length_a   1.000
_cell.length_b   1.000
_cell.length_c   1.000
_cell.angle_alpha   90.00
_cell.angle_beta   90.00
_cell.angle_gamma   90.00
#
_symmetry.space_group_name_H-M   'P 1'
#
loop_
_entity.id
_entity.type
_entity.pdbx_description
1 polymer ?
#
loop_
_entity_poly.entity_id
_entity_poly.type
_entity_poly.pdbx_seq_one_letter_code
_entity_poly.pdbx_strand_id
1 'polypeptide(L)'
;MTGAAAAVEWARQQMTSIGLADVRLEEVVTNRWVRGTVCRVTALVGGADISPLGPSGVPLMSLRSADHRYFDVHHSAKDTIEQVHPRELSLGAGALAICAFAVADSAGTLPRANQ
;
A
#
# COMPACT_ATOMS: atom_id res chain seq x y z
N MET A 1 7.24 16.36 -13.45
CA MET A 1 7.22 15.67 -12.14
C MET A 1 7.87 14.30 -12.32
N THR A 2 8.73 13.84 -11.40
CA THR A 2 9.33 12.49 -11.46
C THR A 2 9.09 11.76 -10.15
N GLY A 3 9.01 10.42 -10.20
CA GLY A 3 8.86 9.57 -9.01
C GLY A 3 7.51 9.71 -8.30
N ALA A 4 7.53 9.72 -6.96
CA ALA A 4 6.34 9.64 -6.12
C ALA A 4 5.31 10.76 -6.39
N ALA A 5 5.76 11.99 -6.68
CA ALA A 5 4.86 13.10 -6.99
C ALA A 5 4.04 12.85 -8.27
N ALA A 6 4.63 12.20 -9.28
CA ALA A 6 3.91 11.85 -10.50
C ALA A 6 2.88 10.73 -10.24
N ALA A 7 3.21 9.77 -9.36
CA ALA A 7 2.29 8.70 -8.99
C ALA A 7 1.09 9.21 -8.18
N VAL A 8 1.32 10.14 -7.24
CA VAL A 8 0.25 10.80 -6.47
C VAL A 8 -0.70 11.56 -7.40
N GLU A 9 -0.16 12.33 -8.33
CA GLU A 9 -0.98 13.09 -9.27
C GLU A 9 -1.73 12.20 -10.26
N TRP A 10 -1.11 11.12 -10.76
CA TRP A 10 -1.80 10.12 -11.57
C TRP A 10 -2.95 9.47 -10.81
N ALA A 11 -2.74 9.07 -9.54
CA ALA A 11 -3.78 8.46 -8.72
C ALA A 11 -4.96 9.41 -8.50
N ARG A 12 -4.69 10.69 -8.23
CA ARG A 12 -5.72 11.74 -8.13
C ARG A 12 -6.53 11.86 -9.43
N GLN A 13 -5.85 11.85 -10.58
CA GLN A 13 -6.50 11.90 -11.90
C GLN A 13 -7.38 10.69 -12.17
N GLN A 14 -6.91 9.48 -11.84
CA GLN A 14 -7.72 8.26 -11.97
C GLN A 14 -8.94 8.27 -11.05
N MET A 15 -8.77 8.68 -9.79
CA MET A 15 -9.88 8.78 -8.84
C MET A 15 -10.93 9.80 -9.30
N THR A 16 -10.49 10.90 -9.91
CA THR A 16 -11.38 11.91 -10.50
C THR A 16 -12.11 11.36 -11.73
N SER A 17 -11.41 10.63 -12.61
CA SER A 17 -11.99 10.14 -13.86
C SER A 17 -13.07 9.08 -13.65
N ILE A 18 -12.99 8.29 -12.57
CA ILE A 18 -14.00 7.29 -12.20
C ILE A 18 -15.19 7.88 -11.41
N GLY A 19 -15.21 9.19 -11.17
CA GLY A 19 -16.35 9.89 -10.57
C GLY A 19 -16.42 9.84 -9.05
N LEU A 20 -15.31 9.63 -8.34
CA LEU A 20 -15.28 9.75 -6.88
C LEU A 20 -15.54 11.21 -6.47
N ALA A 21 -16.43 11.41 -5.50
CA ALA A 21 -16.66 12.72 -4.91
C ALA A 21 -15.56 13.03 -3.86
N ASP A 22 -15.07 14.27 -3.84
CA ASP A 22 -14.12 14.80 -2.84
C ASP A 22 -12.68 14.24 -2.91
N VAL A 23 -12.12 14.16 -4.12
CA VAL A 23 -10.70 13.80 -4.32
C VAL A 23 -9.79 15.01 -4.03
N ARG A 24 -9.07 14.98 -2.90
CA ARG A 24 -8.10 16.03 -2.51
C ARG A 24 -6.72 15.44 -2.22
N LEU A 25 -5.69 16.25 -2.46
CA LEU A 25 -4.34 15.98 -1.98
C LEU A 25 -4.15 16.72 -0.65
N GLU A 26 -3.57 16.04 0.34
CA GLU A 26 -3.29 16.62 1.64
C GLU A 26 -1.78 16.56 1.92
N GLU A 27 -1.20 17.71 2.27
CA GLU A 27 0.18 17.77 2.70
C GLU A 27 0.28 17.32 4.15
N VAL A 28 0.98 16.21 4.39
CA VAL A 28 1.19 15.66 5.72
C VAL A 28 2.64 15.89 6.12
N VAL A 29 2.87 16.57 7.25
CA VAL A 29 4.20 16.85 7.82
C VAL A 29 4.39 16.01 9.09
N THR A 30 5.57 15.42 9.32
CA THR A 30 5.83 14.63 10.54
C THR A 30 7.08 15.02 11.30
N ASN A 31 6.97 15.01 12.64
CA ASN A 31 7.95 15.61 13.54
C ASN A 31 9.07 14.68 14.01
N ARG A 32 9.08 13.39 13.65
CA ARG A 32 10.20 12.48 14.01
C ARG A 32 10.17 11.18 13.24
N TRP A 33 11.21 10.90 12.45
CA TRP A 33 11.30 9.67 11.69
C TRP A 33 12.65 8.96 11.85
N VAL A 34 12.59 7.64 11.94
CA VAL A 34 13.75 6.73 11.90
C VAL A 34 13.50 5.75 10.77
N ARG A 35 14.45 5.63 9.84
CA ARG A 35 14.34 4.72 8.68
C ARG A 35 14.37 3.27 9.16
N GLY A 36 13.32 2.52 8.86
CA GLY A 36 13.32 1.06 8.99
C GLY A 36 14.07 0.37 7.84
N THR A 37 14.42 -0.90 8.01
CA THR A 37 15.39 -1.60 7.17
C THR A 37 14.88 -1.92 5.76
N VAL A 38 13.61 -2.32 5.59
CA VAL A 38 13.04 -2.66 4.26
C VAL A 38 11.52 -2.46 4.22
N CYS A 39 11.01 -1.86 3.14
CA CYS A 39 9.61 -1.97 2.70
C CYS A 39 9.59 -2.75 1.37
N ARG A 40 8.76 -3.80 1.24
CA ARG A 40 8.75 -4.67 0.04
C ARG A 40 7.37 -5.22 -0.27
N VAL A 41 7.11 -5.53 -1.54
CA VAL A 41 5.96 -6.35 -1.95
C VAL A 41 6.39 -7.81 -2.04
N THR A 42 5.61 -8.71 -1.43
CA THR A 42 5.85 -10.16 -1.48
C THR A 42 4.67 -10.86 -2.13
N ALA A 43 4.95 -11.77 -3.07
CA ALA A 43 3.98 -12.73 -3.57
C ALA A 43 3.85 -13.91 -2.59
N LEU A 44 2.68 -14.58 -2.59
CA LEU A 44 2.36 -15.82 -1.87
C LEU A 44 2.04 -15.72 -0.37
N VAL A 45 2.18 -14.54 0.25
CA VAL A 45 1.84 -14.35 1.67
C VAL A 45 0.76 -13.27 1.79
N GLY A 46 -0.33 -13.60 2.46
CA GLY A 46 -1.42 -12.67 2.74
C GLY A 46 -1.17 -11.78 3.97
N GLY A 47 -1.86 -10.63 3.99
CA GLY A 47 -2.12 -9.91 5.24
C GLY A 47 -3.21 -10.61 6.06
N ALA A 48 -3.54 -10.04 7.23
CA ALA A 48 -4.56 -10.60 8.14
C ALA A 48 -5.86 -10.96 7.40
N ASP A 49 -6.36 -10.06 6.56
CA ASP A 49 -7.66 -10.21 5.91
C ASP A 49 -7.67 -11.17 4.72
N ILE A 50 -6.56 -11.29 3.99
CA ILE A 50 -6.50 -12.08 2.73
C ILE A 50 -5.79 -13.42 2.90
N SER A 51 -5.07 -13.64 4.00
CA SER A 51 -4.42 -14.92 4.27
C SER A 51 -5.38 -16.13 4.24
N PRO A 52 -6.66 -16.04 4.66
CA PRO A 52 -7.59 -17.17 4.57
C PRO A 52 -7.96 -17.59 3.13
N LEU A 53 -7.69 -16.74 2.13
CA LEU A 53 -7.93 -17.08 0.72
C LEU A 53 -6.82 -17.95 0.11
N GLY A 54 -5.65 -17.98 0.75
CA GLY A 54 -4.50 -18.76 0.30
C GLY A 54 -4.81 -20.25 0.13
N PRO A 55 -5.43 -20.93 1.13
CA PRO A 55 -5.84 -22.33 1.01
C PRO A 55 -6.79 -22.63 -0.17
N SER A 56 -7.56 -21.63 -0.63
CA SER A 56 -8.41 -21.75 -1.83
C SER A 56 -7.64 -21.57 -3.15
N GLY A 57 -6.31 -21.50 -3.09
CA GLY A 57 -5.43 -21.33 -4.25
C GLY A 57 -5.40 -19.91 -4.82
N VAL A 58 -5.99 -18.92 -4.14
CA VAL A 58 -6.01 -17.54 -4.62
C VAL A 58 -4.60 -16.93 -4.54
N PRO A 59 -4.06 -16.34 -5.63
CA PRO A 59 -2.80 -15.61 -5.58
C PRO A 59 -2.87 -14.44 -4.59
N LEU A 60 -1.91 -14.38 -3.68
CA LEU A 60 -1.83 -13.32 -2.67
C LEU A 60 -0.62 -12.42 -2.92
N MET A 61 -0.79 -11.13 -2.70
CA MET A 61 0.29 -10.16 -2.61
C MET A 61 0.15 -9.36 -1.31
N SER A 62 1.27 -9.04 -0.68
CA SER A 62 1.30 -8.24 0.54
C SER A 62 2.39 -7.19 0.45
N LEU A 63 2.02 -5.95 0.79
CA LEU A 63 2.97 -4.90 1.12
C LEU A 63 3.44 -5.11 2.56
N ARG A 64 4.74 -5.32 2.74
CA ARG A 64 5.40 -5.42 4.04
C ARG A 64 6.11 -4.11 4.34
N SER A 65 5.49 -3.29 5.18
CA SER A 65 6.10 -2.09 5.75
C SER A 65 7.19 -2.46 6.75
N ALA A 66 8.13 -1.55 7.01
CA ALA A 66 9.09 -1.74 8.08
C ALA A 66 8.38 -1.68 9.44
N ASP A 67 8.44 -2.76 10.21
CA ASP A 67 7.61 -3.02 11.39
C ASP A 67 8.34 -2.81 12.74
N HIS A 68 9.61 -2.38 12.71
CA HIS A 68 10.45 -2.16 13.90
C HIS A 68 9.83 -1.25 14.99
N ARG A 69 8.83 -0.41 14.64
CA ARG A 69 8.09 0.47 15.56
C ARG A 69 6.63 0.08 15.72
N TYR A 70 6.16 -0.96 15.03
CA TYR A 70 4.75 -1.34 14.99
C TYR A 70 4.20 -1.60 16.39
N PHE A 71 4.90 -2.40 17.19
CA PHE A 71 4.47 -2.75 18.54
C PHE A 71 4.68 -1.64 19.59
N ASP A 72 5.38 -0.55 19.24
CA ASP A 72 5.47 0.64 20.11
C ASP A 72 4.17 1.46 20.11
N VAL A 73 3.37 1.32 19.05
CA VAL A 73 2.15 2.12 18.80
C VAL A 73 0.87 1.27 18.73
N HIS A 74 0.97 0.02 18.25
CA HIS A 74 -0.15 -0.88 18.03
C HIS A 74 -1.03 -1.07 19.28
N HIS A 75 -2.33 -0.85 19.13
CA HIS A 75 -3.33 -0.96 20.21
C HIS A 75 -3.02 -0.07 21.43
N SER A 76 -2.42 1.10 21.21
CA SER A 76 -2.12 2.06 22.27
C SER A 76 -2.72 3.43 21.97
N ALA A 77 -2.79 4.30 22.97
CA ALA A 77 -3.17 5.70 22.78
C ALA A 77 -2.21 6.50 21.88
N LYS A 78 -1.04 5.94 21.54
CA LYS A 78 -0.09 6.54 20.61
C LYS A 78 -0.44 6.26 19.14
N ASP A 79 -1.42 5.42 18.86
CA ASP A 79 -1.88 5.12 17.49
C ASP A 79 -2.64 6.34 16.92
N THR A 80 -1.88 7.34 16.50
CA THR A 80 -2.38 8.62 16.01
C THR A 80 -1.72 8.96 14.67
N ILE A 81 -2.30 9.89 13.92
CA ILE A 81 -1.81 10.27 12.58
C ILE A 81 -0.37 10.79 12.62
N GLU A 82 0.06 11.36 13.74
CA GLU A 82 1.43 11.86 13.95
C GLU A 82 2.49 10.75 13.92
N GLN A 83 2.09 9.48 14.13
CA GLN A 83 3.01 8.34 13.99
C GLN A 83 3.20 7.89 12.54
N VAL A 84 2.35 8.34 11.61
CA VAL A 84 2.34 7.90 10.21
C VAL A 84 3.33 8.73 9.39
N HIS A 85 4.37 8.11 8.86
CA HIS A 85 5.35 8.85 8.06
C HIS A 85 4.84 9.13 6.63
N PRO A 86 4.78 10.39 6.15
CA PRO A 86 4.11 10.78 4.91
C PRO A 86 4.76 10.17 3.69
N ARG A 87 6.11 10.12 3.69
CA ARG A 87 6.88 9.53 2.61
C ARG A 87 6.71 8.01 2.55
N GLU A 88 6.65 7.31 3.69
CA GLU A 88 6.48 5.84 3.68
C GLU A 88 5.04 5.48 3.31
N LEU A 89 4.05 6.26 3.75
CA LEU A 89 2.67 6.16 3.30
C LEU A 89 2.56 6.36 1.77
N SER A 90 3.18 7.41 1.24
CA SER A 90 3.18 7.71 -0.20
C SER A 90 3.87 6.63 -1.02
N LEU A 91 5.01 6.11 -0.55
CA LEU A 91 5.73 5.01 -1.22
C LEU A 91 4.92 3.70 -1.18
N GLY A 92 4.29 3.39 -0.05
CA GLY A 92 3.42 2.22 0.09
C GLY A 92 2.19 2.30 -0.82
N ALA A 93 1.55 3.47 -0.88
CA ALA A 93 0.44 3.73 -1.78
C ALA A 93 0.85 3.59 -3.26
N GLY A 94 2.00 4.17 -3.64
CA GLY A 94 2.55 4.02 -4.98
C GLY A 94 2.85 2.56 -5.35
N ALA A 95 3.44 1.80 -4.44
CA ALA A 95 3.72 0.38 -4.64
C ALA A 95 2.43 -0.44 -4.85
N LEU A 96 1.41 -0.24 -4.00
CA LEU A 96 0.12 -0.90 -4.15
C LEU A 96 -0.59 -0.51 -5.45
N ALA A 97 -0.57 0.77 -5.82
CA ALA A 97 -1.17 1.26 -7.07
C ALA A 97 -0.52 0.62 -8.30
N ILE A 98 0.82 0.56 -8.34
CA ILE A 98 1.56 -0.09 -9.43
C ILE A 98 1.23 -1.59 -9.48
N CYS A 99 1.23 -2.28 -8.34
CA CYS A 99 0.88 -3.71 -8.31
C CYS A 99 -0.55 -3.97 -8.76
N ALA A 100 -1.52 -3.19 -8.28
CA ALA A 100 -2.92 -3.32 -8.67
C ALA A 100 -3.10 -3.08 -10.17
N PHE A 101 -2.50 -2.01 -10.70
CA PHE A 101 -2.53 -1.72 -12.13
C PHE A 101 -1.89 -2.84 -12.95
N ALA A 102 -0.68 -3.27 -12.61
CA ALA A 102 0.03 -4.31 -13.36
C ALA A 102 -0.72 -5.65 -13.39
N VAL A 103 -1.42 -6.02 -12.31
CA VAL A 103 -2.26 -7.23 -12.27
C VAL A 103 -3.53 -7.02 -13.09
N ALA A 104 -4.19 -5.86 -12.97
CA ALA A 104 -5.41 -5.57 -13.71
C ALA A 104 -5.19 -5.46 -15.23
N ASP A 105 -4.04 -4.94 -15.66
CA ASP A 105 -3.65 -4.74 -17.07
C ASP A 105 -2.91 -5.95 -17.66
N SER A 106 -2.74 -7.02 -16.88
CA SER A 106 -2.08 -8.23 -17.37
C SER A 106 -2.94 -8.95 -18.43
N ALA A 107 -2.30 -9.61 -19.40
CA ALA A 107 -2.97 -10.22 -20.55
C ALA A 107 -3.96 -11.35 -20.19
N GLY A 108 -4.03 -11.77 -18.93
CA GLY A 108 -4.97 -12.78 -18.44
C GLY A 108 -4.99 -12.88 -16.93
N THR A 109 -5.96 -13.61 -16.39
CA THR A 109 -6.11 -13.81 -14.95
C THR A 109 -4.93 -14.61 -14.39
N LEU A 110 -4.39 -14.19 -13.24
CA LEU A 110 -3.38 -14.96 -12.52
C LEU A 110 -3.92 -16.36 -12.14
N PRO A 111 -3.16 -17.43 -12.40
CA PRO A 111 -3.62 -18.79 -12.14
C PRO A 111 -3.80 -19.05 -10.65
N ARG A 112 -4.82 -19.83 -10.28
CA ARG A 112 -4.94 -20.35 -8.92
C ARG A 112 -3.97 -21.52 -8.74
N ALA A 113 -3.32 -21.62 -7.58
CA ALA A 113 -2.32 -22.66 -7.32
C ALA A 113 -2.89 -24.10 -7.36
N ASN A 114 -4.22 -24.24 -7.26
CA ASN A 114 -4.94 -25.52 -7.19
C ASN A 114 -5.83 -25.78 -8.43
N GLN A 115 -5.58 -25.09 -9.55
CA GLN A 115 -6.30 -25.27 -10.82
C GLN A 115 -5.34 -25.61 -11.96
#